data_AF-A0A135W6T4-F1
#
_entry.id   AF-A0A135W6T4-F1
#
_cell.length_a   1.000
_cell.length_b   1.000
_cell.length_c   1.000
_cell.angle_alpha   90.00
_cell.angle_beta   90.00
_cell.angle_gamma   90.00
#
_symmetry.space_group_name_H-M   'P 1'
#
loop_
_entity.id
_entity.type
_entity.pdbx_description
1 polymer ?
#
loop_
_entity_poly.entity_id
_entity_poly.type
_entity_poly.pdbx_seq_one_letter_code
_entity_poly.pdbx_strand_id
1 'polypeptide(L)' 'MNEWLTSLQTNTPQQGYELAIQMAQMGVKYTQPSDEVRKKLRHVYSTDPNSLIMVSHTIAAYFQIVAAANNYWR' A
#
# COMPACT_ATOMS: atom_id res chain seq x y z
N MET A 1 10.54 13.17 6.45
CA MET A 1 10.43 11.70 6.35
C MET A 1 11.69 11.21 5.69
N ASN A 2 12.28 10.12 6.19
CA ASN A 2 13.40 9.50 5.52
C ASN A 2 12.93 8.89 4.19
N GLU A 3 13.85 8.78 3.24
CA GLU A 3 13.61 8.04 2.00
C GLU A 3 13.28 6.59 2.36
N TRP A 4 12.08 6.14 1.97
CA TRP A 4 11.58 4.80 2.33
C TRP A 4 11.32 3.91 1.11
N LEU A 5 11.01 4.51 -0.05
CA LEU A 5 10.78 3.80 -1.31
C LEU A 5 12.05 3.90 -2.17
N THR A 6 13.04 3.07 -1.86
CA THR A 6 14.35 3.12 -2.52
C THR A 6 14.43 2.27 -3.79
N SER A 7 13.50 1.34 -3.98
CA SER A 7 13.43 0.48 -5.17
C SER A 7 12.02 -0.08 -5.37
N LEU A 8 11.67 -0.36 -6.62
CA LEU A 8 10.49 -1.18 -6.98
C LEU A 8 10.87 -2.65 -7.23
N GLN A 9 12.16 -2.98 -7.25
CA GLN A 9 12.66 -4.34 -7.43
C GLN A 9 12.48 -5.16 -6.14
N THR A 10 11.98 -6.38 -6.27
CA THR A 10 11.66 -7.33 -5.19
C THR A 10 11.98 -8.75 -5.67
N ASN A 11 12.44 -9.63 -4.78
CA ASN A 11 12.93 -10.95 -5.19
C ASN A 11 11.80 -11.95 -5.45
N THR A 12 10.61 -11.73 -4.89
CA THR A 12 9.46 -12.64 -5.01
C THR A 12 8.15 -11.89 -5.18
N PRO A 13 7.11 -12.53 -5.76
CA PRO A 13 5.77 -11.95 -5.83
C PRO A 13 5.21 -11.52 -4.47
N GLN A 14 5.50 -12.29 -3.41
CA GLN A 14 5.08 -11.97 -2.05
C GLN A 14 5.69 -10.65 -1.56
N GLN A 15 7.00 -10.47 -1.76
CA GLN A 15 7.68 -9.21 -1.42
C GLN A 15 7.14 -8.04 -2.25
N GLY A 16 6.82 -8.28 -3.52
CA GLY A 16 6.16 -7.28 -4.37
C GLY A 16 4.79 -6.86 -3.85
N TYR A 17 3.99 -7.80 -3.35
CA TYR A 17 2.68 -7.52 -2.77
C TYR A 17 2.80 -6.76 -1.45
N GLU A 18 3.76 -7.13 -0.60
CA GLU A 18 4.07 -6.39 0.64
C GLU A 18 4.53 -4.96 0.35
N LEU A 19 5.35 -4.75 -0.68
CA LEU A 19 5.72 -3.40 -1.13
C LEU A 19 4.50 -2.60 -1.60
N ALA A 20 3.60 -3.21 -2.37
CA ALA A 20 2.36 -2.56 -2.79
C ALA A 20 1.45 -2.14 -1.62
N ILE A 21 1.37 -2.97 -0.58
CA ILE A 21 0.68 -2.62 0.68
C ILE A 21 1.33 -1.40 1.32
N GLN A 22 2.66 -1.39 1.43
CA GLN A 22 3.40 -0.27 2.03
C GLN A 22 3.18 1.02 1.24
N MET A 23 3.18 0.96 -0.10
CA MET A 23 2.88 2.11 -0.97
C MET A 23 1.49 2.68 -0.70
N ALA A 24 0.46 1.82 -0.61
CA ALA A 24 -0.90 2.26 -0.29
C ALA A 24 -0.98 2.92 1.09
N GLN A 25 -0.34 2.34 2.11
CA GLN A 25 -0.32 2.89 3.48
C GLN A 25 0.42 4.24 3.54
N MET A 26 1.53 4.37 2.81
CA MET A 26 2.29 5.61 2.77
C MET A 26 1.53 6.74 2.09
N GLY A 27 0.71 6.45 1.06
CA GLY A 27 -0.23 7.43 0.50
C GLY A 27 -1.14 8.05 1.56
N VAL A 28 -1.76 7.22 2.42
CA VAL A 28 -2.58 7.70 3.56
C VAL A 28 -1.76 8.51 4.57
N LYS A 29 -0.51 8.10 4.84
CA LYS A 29 0.37 8.81 5.77
C LYS A 29 0.82 10.17 5.25
N TYR A 30 1.04 10.32 3.94
CA TYR A 30 1.38 11.60 3.31
C TYR A 30 0.19 12.56 3.30
N THR A 31 -1.02 12.06 3.02
CA THR A 31 -2.23 12.91 2.99
C THR A 31 -2.72 13.29 4.37
N GLN A 32 -2.61 12.40 5.35
CA GLN A 32 -2.94 12.65 6.75
C GLN A 32 -1.73 12.35 7.65
N PRO A 33 -0.88 13.35 7.96
CA PRO A 33 0.34 13.15 8.72
C PRO A 33 0.11 12.86 10.21
N SER A 34 -1.02 13.28 10.79
CA SER A 34 -1.32 13.05 12.21
C SER A 34 -1.66 11.58 12.48
N ASP A 35 -0.84 10.94 13.31
CA ASP A 35 -1.08 9.56 13.75
C ASP A 35 -2.35 9.43 14.60
N GLU A 36 -2.65 10.44 15.41
CA GLU A 36 -3.86 10.49 16.22
C GLU A 36 -5.11 10.49 15.32
N VAL A 37 -5.11 11.30 14.26
CA VAL A 37 -6.23 11.35 13.31
C VAL A 37 -6.36 10.01 12.58
N ARG A 38 -5.25 9.42 12.10
CA ARG A 38 -5.33 8.10 11.43
C ARG A 38 -5.85 7.00 12.35
N LYS A 39 -5.46 6.98 13.62
CA LYS A 39 -5.99 6.04 14.63
C LYS A 39 -7.50 6.22 14.82
N LYS A 40 -7.96 7.47 14.88
CA LYS A 40 -9.40 7.80 14.92
C LYS A 40 -10.12 7.39 13.64
N LEU A 41 -9.49 7.42 12.46
CA LEU A 41 -10.16 7.00 11.23
C LEU A 41 -10.14 5.48 11.03
N ARG A 42 -9.19 4.76 11.64
CA ARG A 42 -9.01 3.31 11.41
C ARG A 42 -10.27 2.50 11.65
N HIS A 43 -10.96 2.74 12.77
CA HIS A 43 -12.16 1.97 13.13
C HIS A 43 -13.34 2.23 12.17
N VAL A 44 -13.36 3.37 11.48
CA VAL A 44 -14.42 3.71 10.51
C VAL A 44 -14.31 2.82 9.29
N TYR A 45 -13.11 2.68 8.73
CA TYR A 45 -12.92 1.96 7.47
C TYR A 45 -12.54 0.49 7.65
N SER A 46 -12.05 0.08 8.83
CA SER A 46 -11.63 -1.32 9.06
C SER A 46 -12.78 -2.31 9.21
N THR A 47 -14.00 -1.82 9.45
CA THR A 47 -15.22 -2.63 9.60
C THR A 47 -16.25 -2.36 8.50
N ASP A 48 -15.96 -1.42 7.59
CA ASP A 48 -16.83 -1.09 6.47
C ASP A 48 -16.47 -1.94 5.24
N PRO A 49 -17.38 -2.79 4.71
CA PRO A 49 -17.09 -3.68 3.59
C PRO A 49 -16.64 -2.94 2.31
N ASN A 50 -17.25 -1.80 2.00
CA ASN A 50 -16.90 -1.00 0.83
C ASN A 50 -15.47 -0.47 0.95
N SER A 51 -15.10 0.00 2.13
CA SER A 51 -13.75 0.45 2.44
C SER A 51 -12.73 -0.68 2.32
N LEU A 52 -13.04 -1.88 2.81
CA LEU A 52 -12.16 -3.05 2.68
C LEU A 52 -11.94 -3.44 1.21
N ILE A 53 -13.00 -3.39 0.38
CA ILE A 53 -12.90 -3.60 -1.06
C ILE A 53 -12.02 -2.52 -1.70
N MET A 54 -12.21 -1.25 -1.35
CA MET A 54 -11.42 -0.15 -1.88
C MET A 54 -9.94 -0.21 -1.48
N VAL A 55 -9.63 -0.66 -0.27
CA VAL A 55 -8.25 -0.93 0.16
C VAL A 55 -7.63 -2.03 -0.70
N SER A 56 -8.36 -3.14 -0.91
CA SER A 56 -7.89 -4.23 -1.77
C SER A 56 -7.65 -3.76 -3.22
N HIS A 57 -8.57 -2.98 -3.79
CA HIS A 57 -8.43 -2.41 -5.12
C HIS A 57 -7.19 -1.51 -5.25
N THR A 58 -6.95 -0.66 -4.25
CA THR A 58 -5.78 0.22 -4.21
C THR A 58 -4.48 -0.56 -4.19
N ILE A 59 -4.40 -1.62 -3.37
CA ILE A 59 -3.23 -2.50 -3.31
C ILE A 59 -3.02 -3.21 -4.66
N ALA A 60 -4.09 -3.68 -5.30
CA ALA A 60 -4.01 -4.32 -6.61
C ALA A 60 -3.43 -3.38 -7.68
N ALA A 61 -3.83 -2.09 -7.69
CA ALA A 61 -3.27 -1.10 -8.60
C ALA A 61 -1.76 -0.88 -8.39
N TYR A 62 -1.29 -0.79 -7.15
CA TYR A 62 0.15 -0.71 -6.88
C TYR A 62 0.89 -2.00 -7.22
N PHE A 63 0.29 -3.16 -6.94
CA PHE A 63 0.89 -4.45 -7.24
C PHE A 63 1.07 -4.66 -8.74
N GLN A 64 0.17 -4.16 -9.59
CA GLN A 64 0.36 -4.15 -11.04
C GLN A 64 1.63 -3.39 -11.44
N ILE A 65 1.90 -2.23 -10.84
CA ILE A 65 3.10 -1.43 -11.10
C ILE A 65 4.35 -2.18 -10.62
N VAL A 66 4.33 -2.72 -9.40
CA VAL A 66 5.46 -3.47 -8.84
C VAL A 66 5.74 -4.72 -9.67
N ALA A 67 4.72 -5.49 -10.04
CA ALA A 67 4.87 -6.68 -10.88
C ALA A 67 5.49 -6.34 -12.24
N ALA A 68 5.03 -5.27 -12.89
CA ALA A 68 5.61 -4.79 -14.15
C ALA A 68 7.09 -4.38 -13.99
N ALA A 69 7.43 -3.69 -12.90
CA ALA A 69 8.82 -3.33 -12.61
C ALA A 69 9.74 -4.54 -12.40
N ASN A 70 9.19 -5.67 -11.94
CA ASN A 70 9.91 -6.92 -11.67
C ASN A 70 9.83 -7.93 -12.83
N ASN A 71 9.40 -7.52 -14.02
CA ASN A 71 9.16 -8.42 -15.16
C ASN A 71 8.32 -9.67 -14.77
N TYR A 72 7.35 -9.48 -13.86
CA TYR A 72 6.50 -10.54 -13.32
C TYR A 72 7.25 -11.73 -12.69
N TRP A 73 8.50 -11.52 -12.22
CA TRP A 73 9.37 -12.55 -11.64
C TRP A 73 9.60 -13.76 -12.56
N ARG A 74 9.66 -13.51 -13.88
CA ARG A 74 9.97 -14.50 -14.91
C ARG A 74 11.46 -14.61 -15.19
#